data_AF-A0A1Q3T368-F1
#
_entry.id   AF-A0A1Q3T368-F1
#
_cell.length_a   1.000
_cell.length_b   1.000
_cell.length_c   1.000
_cell.angle_alpha   90.00
_cell.angle_beta   90.00
_cell.angle_gamma   90.00
#
_symmetry.space_group_name_H-M   'P 1'
#
loop_
_entity.id
_entity.type
_entity.pdbx_description
1 polymer ?
#
loop_
_entity_poly.entity_id
_entity_poly.type
_entity_poly.pdbx_seq_one_letter_code
_entity_poly.pdbx_strand_id
1 'polypeptide(L)'
;MNWKLFCAILVFPLSANAFGELKAMTDDEIRQNIIKASLKSFEGECPCPYSRDSKGRECGEDSEYFRSRGKILCYRQDISIADVNAYRLKYTIIDPKSVPQNRQILDPTEDAKKSQ
;
A
#
# COMPACT_ATOMS: atom_id res chain seq x y z
N MET A 1 -34.64 -10.47 -42.26
CA MET A 1 -35.66 -9.44 -42.02
C MET A 1 -35.80 -9.31 -40.50
N ASN A 2 -35.13 -8.44 -39.74
CA ASN A 2 -34.49 -7.15 -40.00
C ASN A 2 -33.26 -6.94 -39.08
N TRP A 3 -32.09 -7.34 -39.57
CA TRP A 3 -30.78 -6.76 -39.23
C TRP A 3 -30.69 -5.49 -40.05
N LYS A 4 -30.02 -4.44 -39.54
CA LYS A 4 -29.85 -3.10 -40.13
C LYS A 4 -30.89 -2.15 -39.57
N LEU A 5 -30.54 -1.49 -38.46
CA LEU A 5 -30.81 -0.07 -38.19
C LEU A 5 -30.55 0.34 -36.73
N PHE A 6 -29.47 -0.16 -36.12
CA PHE A 6 -28.75 0.61 -35.09
C PHE A 6 -27.25 0.52 -35.40
N CYS A 7 -26.91 1.09 -36.57
CA CYS A 7 -25.57 1.62 -36.76
C CYS A 7 -25.39 2.80 -35.81
N ALA A 8 -24.16 2.91 -35.33
CA ALA A 8 -23.42 4.14 -35.15
C ALA A 8 -23.10 4.49 -33.68
N ILE A 9 -21.81 4.31 -33.39
CA ILE A 9 -20.98 5.16 -32.53
C ILE A 9 -21.25 4.89 -31.04
N LEU A 10 -20.40 4.15 -30.33
CA LEU A 10 -19.05 4.57 -29.97
C LEU A 10 -18.08 3.38 -29.98
N VAL A 11 -17.16 3.38 -30.94
CA VAL A 11 -15.86 2.70 -30.78
C VAL A 11 -15.11 3.51 -29.73
N PHE A 12 -15.20 3.10 -28.46
CA PHE A 12 -14.29 3.56 -27.42
C PHE A 12 -13.16 2.53 -27.37
N PRO A 13 -11.98 2.79 -27.97
CA PRO A 13 -10.84 1.92 -27.77
C PRO A 13 -10.39 2.15 -26.33
N LEU A 14 -10.88 1.31 -25.40
CA LEU A 14 -10.42 1.35 -24.01
C LEU A 14 -9.07 0.60 -23.91
N SER A 15 -8.08 1.01 -24.70
CA SER A 15 -6.69 0.64 -24.43
C SER A 15 -6.18 1.53 -23.31
N ALA A 16 -6.58 1.20 -22.08
CA ALA A 16 -5.91 1.70 -20.88
C ALA A 16 -4.58 0.96 -20.77
N ASN A 17 -3.51 1.58 -21.25
CA ASN A 17 -2.16 1.12 -20.93
C ASN A 17 -1.97 1.23 -19.42
N ALA A 18 -1.91 0.09 -18.73
CA ALA A 18 -1.53 0.05 -17.33
C ALA A 18 -0.03 0.35 -17.25
N PHE A 19 0.33 1.63 -17.14
CA PHE A 19 1.66 2.00 -16.71
C PHE A 19 1.84 1.49 -15.28
N GLY A 20 2.72 0.50 -15.12
CA GLY A 20 3.11 0.00 -13.80
C GLY A 20 3.84 1.12 -13.06
N GLU A 21 3.15 1.77 -12.13
CA GLU A 21 3.77 2.78 -11.29
C GLU A 21 4.74 2.11 -10.32
N LEU A 22 6.00 2.50 -10.43
CA LEU A 22 7.06 1.96 -9.61
C LEU A 22 6.97 2.63 -8.23
N LYS A 23 6.38 1.91 -7.27
CA LYS A 23 6.05 2.46 -5.96
C LYS A 23 7.31 2.56 -5.10
N ALA A 24 7.66 3.76 -4.66
CA ALA A 24 8.71 3.96 -3.65
C ALA A 24 8.08 3.99 -2.26
N MET A 25 8.62 3.20 -1.32
CA MET A 25 8.14 3.19 0.08
C MET A 25 9.31 3.01 1.06
N THR A 26 9.27 3.78 2.13
CA THR A 26 10.20 3.68 3.26
C THR A 26 9.97 2.39 4.05
N ASP A 27 10.98 1.96 4.82
CA ASP A 27 10.83 0.79 5.71
C ASP A 27 9.66 0.96 6.68
N ASP A 28 9.44 2.17 7.20
CA ASP A 28 8.36 2.44 8.15
C ASP A 28 6.99 2.25 7.52
N GLU A 29 6.80 2.75 6.29
CA GLU A 29 5.54 2.55 5.56
C GLU A 29 5.30 1.09 5.24
N ILE A 30 6.35 0.35 4.87
CA ILE A 30 6.26 -1.09 4.64
C ILE A 30 5.86 -1.82 5.92
N ARG A 31 6.50 -1.51 7.06
CA ARG A 31 6.15 -2.10 8.36
C ARG A 31 4.69 -1.80 8.71
N GLN A 32 4.24 -0.57 8.50
CA GLN A 32 2.84 -0.20 8.72
C GLN A 32 1.87 -1.00 7.83
N ASN A 33 2.22 -1.23 6.56
CA ASN A 33 1.40 -2.04 5.67
C ASN A 33 1.34 -3.50 6.09
N ILE A 34 2.45 -4.06 6.56
CA ILE A 34 2.50 -5.43 7.09
C ILE A 34 1.62 -5.56 8.34
N ILE A 35 1.70 -4.61 9.29
CA ILE A 35 0.82 -4.56 10.46
C ILE A 35 -0.64 -4.51 10.01
N LYS A 36 -1.00 -3.57 9.13
CA LYS A 36 -2.39 -3.45 8.62
C LYS A 36 -2.89 -4.74 7.99
N ALA A 37 -2.05 -5.44 7.22
CA ALA A 37 -2.41 -6.71 6.61
C ALA A 37 -2.64 -7.81 7.67
N SER A 38 -1.80 -7.86 8.71
CA SER A 38 -1.98 -8.78 9.85
C SER A 38 -3.30 -8.50 10.56
N LEU A 39 -3.60 -7.24 10.88
CA LEU A 39 -4.84 -6.84 11.55
C LEU A 39 -6.09 -7.14 10.70
N LYS A 40 -6.01 -6.90 9.39
CA LYS A 40 -7.12 -7.20 8.48
C LYS A 40 -7.42 -8.70 8.39
N SER A 41 -6.42 -9.54 8.62
CA SER A 41 -6.56 -10.99 8.57
C SER A 41 -7.11 -11.57 9.88
N PHE A 42 -7.20 -10.77 10.94
CA PHE A 42 -7.70 -11.19 12.23
C PHE A 42 -9.20 -10.93 12.35
N GLU A 43 -9.93 -11.93 12.81
CA GLU A 43 -11.37 -11.84 13.11
C GLU A 43 -11.56 -11.88 14.63
N GLY A 44 -12.18 -10.84 15.18
CA GLY A 44 -12.49 -10.76 16.61
C GLY A 44 -12.28 -9.37 17.20
N GLU A 45 -12.55 -9.26 18.50
CA GLU A 45 -12.24 -8.07 19.28
C GLU A 45 -10.81 -8.16 19.84
N CYS A 46 -10.19 -7.01 20.07
CA CYS A 46 -8.88 -6.92 20.74
C CYS A 46 -7.69 -7.61 20.06
N PRO A 47 -7.36 -7.27 18.78
CA PRO A 47 -6.15 -7.79 18.15
C PRO A 47 -4.86 -7.34 18.87
N CYS A 48 -4.77 -6.05 19.24
CA CYS A 48 -3.55 -5.47 19.81
C CYS A 48 -3.77 -4.90 21.21
N PRO A 49 -2.69 -4.72 22.01
CA PRO A 49 -2.81 -4.19 23.37
C PRO A 49 -3.41 -2.78 23.43
N TYR A 50 -3.10 -1.96 22.43
CA TYR A 50 -3.62 -0.60 22.28
C TYR A 50 -5.01 -0.53 21.61
N SER A 51 -5.57 -1.67 21.19
CA SER A 51 -6.92 -1.71 20.65
C SER A 51 -7.95 -1.44 21.74
N ARG A 52 -9.17 -1.08 21.32
CA ARG A 52 -10.32 -0.93 22.21
C ARG A 52 -11.41 -1.93 21.86
N ASP A 53 -12.09 -2.43 22.87
CA ASP A 53 -13.28 -3.26 22.68
C ASP A 53 -14.48 -2.41 22.25
N SER A 54 -15.61 -3.06 21.92
CA SER A 54 -16.88 -2.39 21.57
C SER A 54 -17.42 -1.46 22.66
N LYS A 55 -16.92 -1.58 23.90
CA LYS A 55 -17.27 -0.72 25.04
C LYS A 55 -16.26 0.41 25.27
N GLY A 56 -15.23 0.52 24.44
CA GLY A 56 -14.19 1.55 24.50
C GLY A 56 -13.07 1.30 25.52
N ARG A 57 -13.04 0.12 26.16
CA ARG A 57 -11.99 -0.26 27.11
C ARG A 57 -10.75 -0.71 26.36
N GLU A 58 -9.57 -0.39 26.89
CA GLU A 58 -8.30 -0.86 26.31
C GLU A 58 -8.13 -2.36 26.55
N CYS A 59 -7.68 -3.06 25.52
CA CYS A 59 -7.51 -4.51 25.57
C CYS A 59 -6.30 -4.91 26.45
N GLY A 60 -5.20 -4.16 26.39
CA GLY A 60 -4.02 -4.39 27.22
C GLY A 60 -3.49 -5.82 27.10
N GLU A 61 -3.30 -6.46 28.26
CA GLU A 61 -2.78 -7.84 28.37
C GLU A 61 -3.75 -8.91 27.84
N ASP A 62 -5.04 -8.58 27.71
CA ASP A 62 -6.07 -9.46 27.16
C ASP A 62 -6.10 -9.47 25.62
N SER A 63 -5.18 -8.78 24.95
CA SER A 63 -5.13 -8.77 23.49
C SER A 63 -4.66 -10.10 22.89
N GLU A 64 -5.07 -10.37 21.65
CA GLU A 64 -4.62 -11.56 20.91
C GLU A 64 -3.10 -11.56 20.75
N TYR A 65 -2.46 -10.40 20.68
CA TYR A 65 -1.01 -10.23 20.71
C TYR A 65 -0.34 -11.03 21.83
N PHE A 66 -0.84 -10.93 23.06
CA PHE A 66 -0.29 -11.67 24.19
C PHE A 66 -0.78 -13.12 24.25
N ARG A 67 -2.07 -13.36 23.97
CA ARG A 67 -2.68 -14.71 23.98
C ARG A 67 -2.01 -15.65 22.98
N SER A 68 -1.76 -15.15 21.77
CA SER A 68 -1.17 -15.91 20.67
C SER A 68 0.36 -15.98 20.70
N ARG A 69 1.01 -15.34 21.68
CA ARG A 69 2.48 -15.18 21.75
C ARG A 69 3.06 -14.46 20.52
N GLY A 70 2.40 -13.42 20.04
CA GLY A 70 2.89 -12.57 18.94
C GLY A 70 2.63 -13.11 17.53
N LYS A 71 1.60 -13.95 17.34
CA LYS A 71 1.18 -14.35 15.96
C LYS A 71 0.55 -13.18 15.20
N ILE A 72 -0.08 -12.27 15.92
CA ILE A 72 -0.58 -11.01 15.37
C ILE A 72 0.49 -9.93 15.50
N LEU A 73 0.72 -9.20 14.42
CA LEU A 73 1.73 -8.14 14.38
C LEU A 73 1.08 -6.83 14.79
N CYS A 74 1.59 -6.21 15.86
CA CYS A 74 1.02 -4.99 16.41
C CYS A 74 1.98 -3.80 16.38
N TYR A 75 3.29 -4.08 16.46
CA TYR A 75 4.32 -3.06 16.54
C TYR A 75 5.31 -3.15 15.39
N ARG A 76 5.98 -2.03 15.10
CA ARG A 76 7.00 -1.98 14.03
C ARG A 76 8.21 -2.83 14.37
N GLN A 77 8.52 -2.95 15.66
CA GLN A 77 9.63 -3.71 16.21
C GLN A 77 9.44 -5.22 16.00
N ASP A 78 8.19 -5.67 15.86
CA ASP A 78 7.86 -7.08 15.60
C ASP A 78 8.23 -7.50 14.17
N ILE A 79 8.58 -6.54 13.31
CA ILE A 79 8.83 -6.76 11.89
C ILE A 79 10.32 -6.60 11.59
N SER A 80 10.92 -7.72 11.18
CA SER A 80 12.34 -7.78 10.85
C SER A 80 12.64 -7.04 9.54
N ILE A 81 13.91 -6.69 9.33
CA ILE A 81 14.35 -6.16 8.04
C ILE A 81 14.18 -7.18 6.91
N ALA A 82 14.22 -8.48 7.22
CA ALA A 82 14.00 -9.54 6.24
C ALA A 82 12.56 -9.51 5.73
N ASP A 83 11.58 -9.27 6.60
CA ASP A 83 10.16 -9.14 6.21
C ASP A 83 9.94 -7.91 5.34
N VAL A 84 10.58 -6.78 5.68
CA VAL A 84 10.55 -5.55 4.87
C VAL A 84 11.12 -5.82 3.47
N ASN A 85 12.25 -6.52 3.38
CA ASN A 85 12.87 -6.84 2.09
C ASN A 85 12.03 -7.84 1.29
N ALA A 86 11.46 -8.86 1.94
CA ALA A 86 10.53 -9.79 1.30
C ALA A 86 9.30 -9.05 0.75
N TYR A 87 8.76 -8.08 1.48
CA TYR A 87 7.67 -7.24 1.01
C TYR A 87 8.06 -6.41 -0.22
N ARG A 88 9.27 -5.83 -0.23
CA ARG A 88 9.77 -5.09 -1.40
C ARG A 88 9.85 -5.94 -2.65
N LEU A 89 10.41 -7.15 -2.52
CA LEU A 89 10.54 -8.10 -3.62
C LEU A 89 9.15 -8.52 -4.14
N LYS A 90 8.20 -8.78 -3.22
CA LYS A 90 6.85 -9.20 -3.56
C LYS A 90 6.06 -8.16 -4.38
N TYR A 91 6.22 -6.88 -4.06
CA TYR A 91 5.45 -5.80 -4.67
C TYR A 91 6.27 -4.88 -5.60
N THR A 92 7.52 -5.24 -5.91
CA THR A 92 8.42 -4.46 -6.76
C THR A 92 8.57 -3.01 -6.27
N ILE A 93 8.79 -2.84 -4.97
CA ILE A 93 8.92 -1.53 -4.30
C ILE A 93 10.39 -1.11 -4.21
N ILE A 94 10.69 0.15 -4.53
CA ILE A 94 12.02 0.74 -4.31
C ILE A 94 12.13 1.31 -2.90
N ASP A 95 13.33 1.22 -2.33
CA ASP A 95 13.73 2.00 -1.17
C ASP A 95 14.03 3.46 -1.59
N PRO A 96 13.30 4.47 -1.09
CA PRO A 96 13.60 5.88 -1.37
C PRO A 96 15.04 6.29 -1.02
N LYS A 97 15.68 5.62 -0.05
CA LYS A 97 17.08 5.90 0.32
C LYS A 97 18.09 5.41 -0.72
N SER A 98 17.70 4.49 -1.60
CA SER A 98 18.57 4.00 -2.68
C SER A 98 18.44 4.83 -3.96
N VAL A 99 17.44 5.72 -4.05
CA VAL A 99 17.28 6.64 -5.17
C VAL A 99 18.27 7.79 -4.99
N PRO A 100 19.23 8.01 -5.91
CA PRO A 100 20.12 9.16 -5.82
C PRO A 100 19.29 10.44 -5.88
N GLN A 101 19.33 11.28 -4.85
CA GLN A 101 18.56 12.54 -4.79
C GLN A 101 18.89 13.52 -5.93
N ASN A 102 19.99 13.32 -6.65
CA ASN A 102 20.38 14.19 -7.77
C ASN A 102 19.74 13.76 -9.10
N ARG A 103 18.41 13.69 -9.12
CA ARG A 103 17.64 13.56 -10.35
C ARG A 103 16.76 14.79 -10.48
N GLN A 104 17.34 15.87 -11.01
CA GLN A 104 16.57 16.87 -11.75
C GLN A 104 15.93 16.10 -12.92
N ILE A 105 14.72 15.60 -12.72
CA ILE A 105 13.85 15.20 -13.81
C ILE A 105 13.43 16.51 -14.43
N LEU A 106 13.84 16.71 -15.69
CA LEU A 106 13.24 17.64 -16.62
C LEU A 106 11.73 17.48 -16.52
N ASP A 107 11.07 18.43 -15.86
CA ASP A 107 9.64 18.58 -15.94
C ASP A 107 9.36 19.07 -17.37
N PRO A 108 8.71 18.28 -18.25
CA PRO A 108 8.44 18.70 -19.62
C PRO A 108 7.50 19.91 -19.70
N THR A 109 7.01 20.40 -18.55
CA THR A 109 6.03 21.47 -18.44
C THR A 109 6.63 22.86 -18.15
N GLU A 110 7.94 22.98 -17.85
CA GLU A 110 8.56 24.29 -17.60
C GLU A 110 9.04 25.04 -18.87
N ASP A 111 9.18 24.37 -20.02
CA ASP A 111 9.66 25.00 -21.25
C ASP A 111 8.62 25.92 -21.94
N ALA A 112 7.36 25.91 -21.52
CA ALA A 112 6.30 26.71 -22.16
C ALA A 112 6.19 28.15 -21.65
N LYS A 113 7.02 28.59 -20.67
CA LYS A 113 6.85 29.89 -20.01
C LYS A 113 7.95 30.93 -20.25
N LYS A 114 8.94 30.67 -21.12
CA LYS A 114 10.07 31.59 -21.35
C LYS A 114 10.01 32.37 -22.68
N SER A 115 8.82 32.61 -23.19
CA SER A 115 8.59 33.45 -24.37
C SER A 115 7.38 34.36 -24.20
N GLN A 116 7.38 35.16 -23.13
CA GLN A 116 6.68 36.43 -23.03
C GLN A 116 7.54 37.43 -22.27
#